data_AF-A0A7X9FTQ4-F1
#
_entry.id   AF-A0A7X9FTQ4-F1
#
_cell.length_a   1.000
_cell.length_b   1.000
_cell.length_c   1.000
_cell.angle_alpha   90.00
_cell.angle_beta   90.00
_cell.angle_gamma   90.00
#
_symmetry.space_group_name_H-M   'P 1'
#
loop_
_entity.id
_entity.type
_entity.pdbx_description
1 polymer ?
#
loop_
_entity_poly.entity_id
_entity_poly.type
_entity_poly.pdbx_seq_one_letter_code
_entity_poly.pdbx_strand_id
1 'polypeptide(L)'
;MAKIKIAVRIEEELLDLLEEVANSLKENESEVIRQAIREYLARYRSHESCFDLAARLGLTNGVAGLPKDLSSNNKYLEGFGK
;
A
#
# COMPACT_ATOMS: atom_id res chain seq x y z
N MET A 1 -14.06 5.19 19.04
CA MET A 1 -13.13 6.01 18.22
C MET A 1 -13.71 7.40 18.03
N ALA A 2 -12.89 8.44 18.04
CA ALA A 2 -13.34 9.80 17.75
C ALA A 2 -13.83 9.89 16.30
N LYS A 3 -15.00 10.49 16.07
CA LYS A 3 -15.51 10.78 14.73
C LYS A 3 -15.03 12.17 14.33
N ILE A 4 -14.29 12.26 13.22
CA ILE A 4 -13.77 13.52 12.67
C ILE A 4 -14.59 13.83 11.41
N LYS A 5 -14.98 15.11 11.23
CA LYS A 5 -15.72 15.57 10.05
C LYS A 5 -14.75 16.11 9.01
N ILE A 6 -14.93 15.69 7.76
CA ILE A 6 -14.25 16.24 6.59
C ILE A 6 -15.33 16.86 5.70
N ALA A 7 -15.09 18.06 5.17
CA ALA A 7 -15.96 18.71 4.20
C ALA A 7 -15.21 18.89 2.89
N VAL A 8 -15.75 18.34 1.79
CA VAL A 8 -15.16 18.38 0.46
C VAL A 8 -16.24 18.81 -0.52
N ARG A 9 -15.88 19.63 -1.51
CA ARG A 9 -16.78 19.95 -2.63
C ARG A 9 -16.64 18.85 -3.67
N ILE A 10 -17.76 18.38 -4.20
CA ILE A 10 -17.83 17.37 -5.24
C ILE A 10 -18.65 17.89 -6.42
N GLU A 11 -18.41 17.34 -7.60
CA GLU A 11 -19.22 17.57 -8.79
C GLU A 11 -20.63 17.00 -8.63
N GLU A 12 -21.62 17.62 -9.26
CA GLU A 12 -23.02 17.19 -9.22
C GLU A 12 -23.19 15.77 -9.79
N GLU A 13 -22.48 15.46 -10.89
CA GLU A 13 -22.45 14.13 -11.50
C GLU A 13 -21.98 13.04 -10.51
N LEU A 14 -21.09 13.37 -9.58
CA LEU A 14 -20.60 12.42 -8.58
C LEU A 14 -21.64 12.19 -7.47
N LEU A 15 -22.46 13.19 -7.17
CA LEU A 15 -23.57 13.04 -6.23
C LEU A 15 -24.63 12.10 -6.80
N ASP A 16 -25.02 12.27 -8.07
CA ASP A 16 -25.99 11.41 -8.74
C ASP A 16 -25.54 9.94 -8.73
N LEU A 17 -24.27 9.69 -9.09
CA LEU A 17 -23.68 8.35 -9.04
C LEU A 17 -23.65 7.77 -7.63
N LEU A 18 -23.40 8.60 -6.62
CA LEU A 18 -23.39 8.15 -5.22
C LEU A 18 -24.78 7.70 -4.77
N GLU A 19 -25.83 8.45 -5.14
CA GLU A 19 -27.22 8.10 -4.85
C GLU A 19 -27.62 6.79 -5.53
N GLU A 20 -27.28 6.60 -6.80
CA GLU A 20 -27.53 5.35 -7.54
C GLU A 20 -26.87 4.15 -6.86
N VAL A 21 -25.59 4.27 -6.50
CA VAL A 21 -24.85 3.19 -5.84
C VAL A 21 -25.40 2.90 -4.45
N ALA A 22 -25.72 3.93 -3.66
CA ALA A 22 -26.31 3.77 -2.33
C ALA A 22 -27.65 3.03 -2.41
N ASN A 23 -28.51 3.39 -3.36
CA ASN A 23 -29.78 2.73 -3.61
C ASN A 23 -29.59 1.27 -4.03
N SER A 24 -28.64 0.98 -4.93
CA SER A 24 -28.35 -0.38 -5.38
C SER A 24 -27.83 -1.26 -4.24
N LEU A 25 -27.01 -0.71 -3.34
CA LEU A 25 -26.43 -1.43 -2.21
C LEU A 25 -27.36 -1.49 -0.99
N LYS A 26 -28.47 -0.73 -0.99
CA LYS A 26 -29.35 -0.50 0.18
C LYS A 26 -28.58 0.02 1.40
N GLU A 27 -27.57 0.84 1.15
CA GLU A 27 -26.75 1.47 2.17
C GLU A 27 -26.95 2.99 2.17
N ASN A 28 -26.46 3.67 3.20
CA ASN A 28 -26.44 5.13 3.19
C ASN A 28 -25.22 5.64 2.42
N GLU A 29 -25.37 6.81 1.78
CA GLU A 29 -24.30 7.49 1.04
C GLU A 29 -23.02 7.64 1.85
N SER A 30 -23.14 7.89 3.15
CA SER A 30 -21.98 8.06 4.04
C SER A 30 -21.17 6.77 4.24
N GLU A 31 -21.79 5.59 4.24
CA GLU A 31 -21.09 4.30 4.27
C GLU A 31 -20.42 4.05 2.93
N VAL A 32 -21.10 4.31 1.82
CA VAL A 32 -20.54 4.18 0.47
C VAL A 32 -19.30 5.06 0.32
N ILE A 33 -19.37 6.34 0.73
CA ILE A 33 -18.22 7.25 0.75
C ILE A 33 -17.08 6.69 1.61
N ARG A 34 -17.39 6.24 2.84
CA ARG A 34 -16.36 5.70 3.74
C ARG A 34 -15.72 4.44 3.19
N GLN A 35 -16.49 3.55 2.57
CA GLN A 35 -15.99 2.36 1.92
C GLN A 35 -15.09 2.72 0.75
N ALA A 36 -15.54 3.59 -0.16
CA ALA A 36 -14.76 4.04 -1.30
C ALA A 36 -13.42 4.65 -0.87
N ILE A 37 -13.42 5.51 0.16
CA ILE A 37 -12.19 6.10 0.72
C ILE A 37 -11.27 5.01 1.29
N ARG A 38 -11.82 4.05 2.07
CA ARG A 38 -11.02 2.95 2.63
C ARG A 38 -10.38 2.10 1.54
N GLU A 39 -11.16 1.71 0.54
CA GLU A 39 -10.68 0.88 -0.57
C GLU A 39 -9.63 1.62 -1.39
N TYR A 40 -9.87 2.89 -1.73
CA TYR A 40 -8.92 3.72 -2.45
C TYR A 40 -7.60 3.81 -1.68
N LEU A 41 -7.64 4.18 -0.40
CA LEU A 41 -6.43 4.29 0.42
C LEU A 41 -5.72 2.95 0.60
N ALA A 42 -6.46 1.85 0.71
CA ALA A 42 -5.87 0.51 0.81
C ALA A 42 -5.03 0.15 -0.44
N ARG A 43 -5.47 0.54 -1.64
CA ARG A 43 -4.72 0.34 -2.90
C ARG A 43 -3.36 1.04 -2.89
N TYR A 44 -3.24 2.17 -2.20
CA TYR A 44 -1.97 2.88 -2.08
C TYR A 44 -1.14 2.43 -0.88
N ARG A 45 -1.79 1.94 0.18
CA ARG A 45 -1.12 1.40 1.37
C ARG A 45 -0.40 0.08 1.12
N SER A 46 -0.75 -0.65 0.05
CA SER A 46 -0.14 -1.93 -0.32
C SER A 46 1.18 -1.81 -1.09
N HIS A 47 1.75 -0.61 -1.25
CA HIS A 47 3.14 -0.50 -1.72
C HIS A 47 4.12 -0.69 -0.56
N GLU A 48 3.97 -1.79 0.19
CA GLU A 48 5.13 -2.32 0.91
C GLU A 48 6.14 -2.66 -0.18
N SER A 49 7.22 -1.87 -0.27
CA SER A 49 8.23 -2.15 -1.28
C SER A 49 8.81 -3.55 -1.02
N CYS A 50 9.36 -4.20 -2.05
CA CYS A 50 10.06 -5.47 -1.84
C CYS A 50 11.15 -5.34 -0.76
N PHE A 51 11.72 -4.14 -0.62
CA PHE A 51 12.65 -3.81 0.46
C PHE A 51 11.97 -3.79 1.83
N ASP A 52 10.84 -3.11 1.99
CA ASP A 52 10.11 -3.05 3.26
C ASP A 52 9.65 -4.45 3.71
N LEU A 53 9.19 -5.27 2.75
CA LEU A 53 8.85 -6.67 2.96
C LEU A 53 10.07 -7.48 3.41
N ALA A 54 11.20 -7.33 2.73
CA ALA A 54 12.45 -8.00 3.09
C ALA A 54 12.96 -7.55 4.47
N ALA A 55 12.84 -6.27 4.80
CA ALA A 55 13.22 -5.71 6.09
C ALA A 55 12.36 -6.27 7.21
N ARG A 56 11.03 -6.30 7.02
CA ARG A 56 10.10 -6.87 7.99
C ARG A 56 10.32 -8.37 8.21
N LEU A 57 10.69 -9.11 7.17
CA LEU A 57 11.00 -10.53 7.25
C LEU A 57 12.44 -10.81 7.73
N GLY A 58 13.24 -9.79 8.02
CA GLY A 58 14.62 -9.94 8.47
C GLY A 58 15.59 -10.44 7.39
N LEU A 59 15.22 -10.34 6.11
CA LEU A 59 16.00 -10.81 4.97
C LEU A 59 17.06 -9.80 4.50
N THR A 60 17.04 -8.57 5.02
CA THR A 60 17.97 -7.49 4.62
C THR A 60 19.40 -7.71 5.10
N ASN A 61 19.61 -8.48 6.18
CA ASN A 61 20.94 -8.73 6.76
C ASN A 61 21.55 -10.07 6.32
N GLY A 62 21.02 -10.66 5.23
CA GLY A 62 21.39 -11.99 4.79
C GLY A 62 20.59 -13.08 5.50
N VAL A 63 20.34 -14.18 4.78
CA VAL A 63 19.57 -15.33 5.28
C VAL A 63 20.53 -16.40 5.78
N ALA A 64 20.30 -16.91 6.99
CA ALA A 64 21.11 -17.97 7.56
C ALA A 64 21.05 -19.24 6.69
N GLY A 65 22.21 -19.88 6.48
CA GLY A 65 22.33 -21.12 5.71
C GLY A 65 22.41 -20.95 4.19
N LEU A 66 22.39 -19.72 3.66
CA LEU A 66 22.67 -19.43 2.26
C LEU A 66 24.15 -19.06 2.03
N PRO A 67 24.65 -19.17 0.77
CA PRO A 67 25.98 -18.69 0.41
C PRO A 67 26.18 -17.22 0.82
N LYS A 68 27.43 -16.89 1.22
CA LYS A 68 27.80 -15.51 1.57
C LYS A 68 27.43 -14.55 0.44
N ASP A 69 26.87 -13.40 0.80
CA ASP A 69 26.49 -12.36 -0.15
C ASP A 69 27.70 -11.96 -1.00
N LEU A 70 27.46 -11.61 -2.27
CA LEU A 70 28.49 -11.24 -3.23
C LEU A 70 29.31 -10.05 -2.74
N SER A 71 28.69 -9.10 -2.05
CA SER A 71 29.36 -7.94 -1.43
C SER A 71 30.36 -8.32 -0.33
N SER A 72 30.20 -9.51 0.25
CA SER A 72 31.04 -10.06 1.34
C SER A 72 31.99 -11.17 0.87
N ASN A 73 31.98 -11.49 -0.43
CA ASN A 73 32.74 -12.59 -1.00
C ASN A 73 33.92 -12.08 -1.84
N ASN A 74 35.06 -11.90 -1.18
CA ASN A 74 36.28 -11.37 -1.77
C ASN A 74 36.75 -12.09 -3.03
N LYS A 75 36.42 -13.38 -3.20
CA LYS A 75 36.74 -14.16 -4.40
C LYS A 75 36.14 -13.52 -5.67
N TYR A 76 34.96 -12.90 -5.56
CA TYR A 76 34.29 -12.26 -6.69
C TYR A 76 34.68 -10.79 -6.90
N LEU A 77 35.49 -10.22 -5.99
CA LEU A 77 36.01 -8.85 -6.09
C LEU A 77 37.44 -8.82 -6.67
N GLU A 78 38.06 -9.98 -6.93
CA GLU A 78 39.36 -10.06 -7.58
C GLU A 78 39.30 -9.46 -9.00
N GLY A 79 40.02 -8.36 -9.22
CA GLY A 79 40.09 -7.67 -10.51
C GLY A 79 39.01 -6.62 -10.76
N PHE A 80 38.11 -6.36 -9.80
CA PHE A 80 37.09 -5.33 -9.93
C PHE A 80 37.72 -3.92 -9.93
N GLY A 81 37.50 -3.14 -10.98
CA GLY A 81 38.03 -1.77 -11.13
C GLY A 81 39.49 -1.68 -11.59
N LYS A 82 40.08 -2.77 -12.07
CA LYS A 82 41.33 -2.77 -12.85
C LYS A 82 41.06 -2.68 -14.34
#